data_AF-A0A0A7GBI8-F1
#
_entry.id   AF-A0A0A7GBI8-F1
#
_cell.length_a   1.000
_cell.length_b   1.000
_cell.length_c   1.000
_cell.angle_alpha   90.00
_cell.angle_beta   90.00
_cell.angle_gamma   90.00
#
_symmetry.space_group_name_H-M   'P 1'
#
loop_
_entity.id
_entity.type
_entity.pdbx_description
1 polymer ?
#
loop_
_entity_poly.entity_id
_entity_poly.type
_entity_poly.pdbx_seq_one_letter_code
_entity_poly.pdbx_strand_id
1 'polypeptide(L)'
;MIEKAKELGFDTEILTALYDELKENPSNQEIIKLLTFHAEALMQEKSINESHKKLADSLAKEMKAIGPINETFFEDYETFNRQTYRINHIAKTLNGRFRTEIPEIDLSRENFAGIQEVKKALGYSALIDSYNKLYESAEKLPSDSDEDYWEFYKNLFLFMADFYFLEEKVAYRAAFTTTGKIAATLGLAKTQAVLGPKGYGLLLSEIHWMLRGEINEGWAGLLEALRSESLV
;
A
#
# COMPACT_ATOMS: atom_id res chain seq x y z
N MET A 1 -23.81 -4.95 -7.52
CA MET A 1 -22.57 -5.05 -6.72
C MET A 1 -21.35 -4.68 -7.55
N ILE A 2 -21.07 -5.36 -8.68
CA ILE A 2 -19.92 -5.06 -9.56
C ILE A 2 -19.93 -3.61 -10.07
N GLU A 3 -21.06 -3.09 -10.56
CA GLU A 3 -21.16 -1.69 -10.99
C GLU A 3 -20.85 -0.72 -9.85
N LYS A 4 -21.38 -1.00 -8.65
CA LYS A 4 -21.14 -0.17 -7.46
C LYS A 4 -19.69 -0.22 -6.99
N ALA A 5 -19.05 -1.37 -7.10
CA ALA A 5 -17.63 -1.55 -6.82
C ALA A 5 -16.77 -0.74 -7.79
N LYS A 6 -17.08 -0.77 -9.08
CA LYS A 6 -16.42 0.02 -10.11
C LYS A 6 -16.54 1.52 -9.85
N GLU A 7 -17.73 2.01 -9.52
CA GLU A 7 -17.97 3.41 -9.15
C GLU A 7 -17.13 3.86 -7.95
N LEU A 8 -16.88 2.94 -7.01
CA LEU A 8 -16.18 3.21 -5.76
C LEU A 8 -14.68 2.87 -5.82
N GLY A 9 -14.16 2.46 -6.97
CA GLY A 9 -12.74 2.14 -7.18
C GLY A 9 -12.29 0.78 -6.63
N PHE A 10 -13.22 -0.11 -6.26
CA PHE A 10 -12.89 -1.48 -5.86
C PHE A 10 -12.50 -2.30 -7.09
N ASP A 11 -11.60 -3.26 -6.88
CA ASP A 11 -11.25 -4.22 -7.93
C ASP A 11 -12.43 -5.15 -8.22
N THR A 12 -13.03 -4.97 -9.40
CA THR A 12 -14.13 -5.80 -9.86
C THR A 12 -13.71 -7.22 -10.22
N GLU A 13 -12.43 -7.46 -10.52
CA GLU A 13 -11.91 -8.80 -10.81
C GLU A 13 -11.90 -9.68 -9.56
N ILE A 14 -11.51 -9.13 -8.40
CA ILE A 14 -11.62 -9.81 -7.09
C ILE A 14 -13.07 -10.25 -6.85
N LEU A 15 -14.03 -9.34 -7.07
CA LEU A 15 -15.45 -9.64 -6.87
C LEU A 15 -15.99 -10.66 -7.88
N THR A 16 -15.52 -10.59 -9.12
CA THR A 16 -15.91 -11.54 -10.18
C THR A 16 -15.37 -12.93 -9.87
N ALA A 17 -14.10 -13.05 -9.49
CA ALA A 17 -13.48 -14.31 -9.11
C ALA A 17 -14.15 -14.94 -7.88
N LEU A 18 -14.47 -14.14 -6.86
CA LEU A 18 -15.21 -14.63 -5.68
C LEU A 18 -16.63 -15.10 -6.06
N TYR A 19 -17.28 -14.43 -7.02
CA TYR A 19 -18.61 -14.83 -7.48
C TYR A 19 -18.59 -16.13 -8.30
N ASP A 20 -17.59 -16.28 -9.17
CA ASP A 20 -17.39 -17.51 -9.95
C ASP A 20 -17.07 -18.71 -9.05
N GLU A 21 -16.20 -18.52 -8.06
CA GLU A 21 -15.89 -19.56 -7.05
C GLU A 21 -17.12 -19.93 -6.21
N LEU A 22 -17.96 -18.96 -5.83
CA LEU A 22 -19.22 -19.24 -5.13
C LEU A 22 -20.19 -20.05 -6.01
N LYS A 23 -20.22 -19.78 -7.31
CA LYS A 23 -21.06 -20.51 -8.27
C LYS A 23 -20.61 -21.96 -8.42
N GLU A 24 -19.30 -22.21 -8.42
CA GLU A 24 -18.73 -23.56 -8.49
C GLU A 24 -18.85 -24.30 -7.15
N ASN A 25 -18.73 -23.59 -6.02
CA ASN A 25 -18.85 -24.16 -4.67
C ASN A 25 -19.75 -23.31 -3.74
N PRO A 26 -21.08 -23.45 -3.85
CA PRO A 26 -22.04 -22.61 -3.12
C PRO A 26 -22.00 -22.75 -1.59
N SER A 27 -21.41 -23.85 -1.09
CA SER A 27 -21.26 -24.12 0.34
C SER A 27 -19.97 -23.55 0.95
N ASN A 28 -19.09 -22.93 0.15
CA ASN A 28 -17.82 -22.42 0.63
C ASN A 28 -18.00 -21.20 1.55
N GLN A 29 -17.97 -21.45 2.86
CA GLN A 29 -18.20 -20.44 3.89
C GLN A 29 -17.17 -19.30 3.87
N GLU A 30 -15.94 -19.56 3.41
CA GLU A 30 -14.91 -18.53 3.33
C GLU A 30 -15.20 -17.53 2.20
N ILE A 31 -15.69 -18.02 1.05
CA ILE A 31 -16.10 -17.15 -0.07
C ILE A 31 -17.34 -16.33 0.29
N ILE A 32 -18.30 -16.93 0.98
CA ILE A 32 -19.48 -16.21 1.48
C ILE A 32 -19.09 -15.09 2.43
N LYS A 33 -18.16 -15.34 3.37
CA LYS A 33 -17.63 -14.31 4.28
C LYS A 33 -16.94 -13.17 3.52
N LEU A 34 -16.10 -13.50 2.55
CA LEU A 34 -15.39 -12.49 1.75
C LEU A 34 -16.34 -11.63 0.92
N LEU A 35 -17.33 -12.22 0.26
CA LEU A 35 -18.36 -11.47 -0.49
C LEU A 35 -19.22 -10.60 0.43
N THR A 36 -19.58 -11.12 1.61
CA THR A 36 -20.33 -10.36 2.63
C THR A 36 -19.52 -9.15 3.10
N PHE A 37 -18.23 -9.36 3.41
CA PHE A 37 -17.31 -8.30 3.78
C PHE A 37 -17.24 -7.21 2.69
N HIS A 38 -17.10 -7.59 1.41
CA HIS A 38 -17.05 -6.61 0.32
C HIS A 38 -18.40 -5.89 0.14
N ALA A 39 -19.52 -6.58 0.32
CA ALA A 39 -20.85 -5.97 0.24
C ALA A 39 -21.06 -4.92 1.35
N GLU A 40 -20.70 -5.26 2.59
CA GLU A 40 -20.73 -4.34 3.74
C GLU A 40 -19.78 -3.15 3.52
N ALA A 41 -18.58 -3.41 3.03
CA ALA A 41 -17.59 -2.40 2.66
C ALA A 41 -18.15 -1.40 1.62
N LEU A 42 -18.89 -1.85 0.61
CA LEU A 42 -19.47 -0.96 -0.40
C LEU A 42 -20.57 -0.05 0.15
N MET A 43 -21.28 -0.49 1.19
CA MET A 43 -22.41 0.22 1.81
C MET A 43 -22.01 1.15 2.95
N GLN A 44 -20.79 1.03 3.48
CA GLN A 44 -20.36 1.81 4.64
C GLN A 44 -20.06 3.28 4.27
N GLU A 45 -20.60 4.21 5.05
CA GLU A 45 -20.22 5.62 5.02
C GLU A 45 -18.81 5.81 5.61
N LYS A 46 -18.03 6.71 5.01
CA LYS A 46 -16.70 7.04 5.53
C LYS A 46 -16.86 7.93 6.76
N SER A 47 -16.44 7.43 7.91
CA SER A 47 -16.39 8.22 9.15
C SER A 47 -15.06 8.00 9.85
N ILE A 48 -14.36 9.07 10.24
CA ILE A 48 -13.11 9.00 10.98
C ILE A 48 -13.32 9.62 12.36
N ASN A 49 -13.03 8.88 13.42
CA ASN A 49 -13.19 9.41 14.77
C ASN A 49 -12.15 10.51 15.08
N GLU A 50 -12.47 11.40 16.03
CA GLU A 50 -11.65 12.55 16.40
C GLU A 50 -10.23 12.20 16.87
N SER A 51 -10.05 11.04 17.52
CA SER A 51 -8.72 10.60 17.95
C SER A 51 -7.83 10.22 16.76
N HIS A 52 -8.42 9.62 15.71
CA HIS A 52 -7.72 9.30 14.47
C HIS A 52 -7.48 10.54 13.61
N LYS A 53 -8.37 11.54 13.64
CA LYS A 53 -8.12 12.84 12.99
C LYS A 53 -6.90 13.54 13.59
N LYS A 54 -6.82 13.63 14.92
CA LYS A 54 -5.65 14.21 15.61
C LYS A 54 -4.34 13.50 15.29
N LEU A 55 -4.38 12.17 15.18
CA LEU A 55 -3.21 11.39 14.77
C LEU A 55 -2.84 11.70 13.32
N ALA A 56 -3.81 11.74 12.41
CA ALA A 56 -3.59 12.08 11.01
C ALA A 56 -3.01 13.50 10.86
N ASP A 57 -3.51 14.48 11.60
CA ASP A 57 -2.94 15.84 11.60
C ASP A 57 -1.48 15.86 12.07
N SER A 58 -1.14 15.03 13.06
CA SER A 58 0.24 14.89 13.54
C SER A 58 1.15 14.28 12.49
N LEU A 59 0.73 13.16 11.88
CA LEU A 59 1.49 12.48 10.84
C LEU A 59 1.59 13.33 9.57
N ALA A 60 0.52 14.03 9.20
CA ALA A 60 0.51 14.95 8.07
C ALA A 60 1.57 16.05 8.26
N LYS A 61 1.68 16.65 9.46
CA LYS A 61 2.75 17.64 9.72
C LYS A 61 4.15 17.10 9.47
N GLU A 62 4.41 15.84 9.83
CA GLU A 62 5.69 15.19 9.55
C GLU A 62 5.91 15.00 8.06
N MET A 63 4.88 14.55 7.31
CA MET A 63 4.94 14.42 5.85
C MET A 63 5.21 15.76 5.16
N LYS A 64 4.52 16.82 5.59
CA LYS A 64 4.71 18.18 5.05
C LYS A 64 6.13 18.68 5.28
N ALA A 65 6.74 18.32 6.42
CA ALA A 65 8.11 18.69 6.74
C ALA A 65 9.17 17.90 5.95
N ILE A 66 8.81 16.73 5.41
CA ILE A 66 9.66 15.97 4.48
C ILE A 66 9.58 16.63 3.08
N GLY A 67 8.37 17.00 2.65
CA GLY A 67 8.10 17.53 1.31
C GLY A 67 8.02 16.41 0.26
N PRO A 68 7.69 16.73 -1.00
CA PRO A 68 7.66 15.73 -2.06
C PRO A 68 9.04 15.11 -2.27
N ILE A 69 9.08 13.84 -2.66
CA ILE A 69 10.32 13.14 -3.02
C ILE A 69 10.39 12.91 -4.52
N ASN A 70 11.60 12.78 -5.04
CA ASN A 70 11.86 12.49 -6.45
C ASN A 70 13.06 11.55 -6.55
N GLU A 71 13.52 11.24 -7.76
CA GLU A 71 14.63 10.31 -7.98
C GLU A 71 15.93 10.73 -7.27
N THR A 72 16.14 12.04 -7.06
CA THR A 72 17.34 12.57 -6.39
C THR A 72 17.35 12.27 -4.88
N PHE A 73 16.21 11.88 -4.31
CA PHE A 73 16.09 11.42 -2.91
C PHE A 73 17.10 10.32 -2.58
N PHE A 74 17.35 9.43 -3.54
CA PHE A 74 18.23 8.30 -3.36
C PHE A 74 19.69 8.63 -3.74
N GLU A 75 20.01 9.79 -4.31
CA GLU A 75 21.36 10.07 -4.81
C GLU A 75 22.34 10.46 -3.70
N ASP A 76 21.82 11.04 -2.62
CA ASP A 76 22.60 11.52 -1.48
C ASP A 76 22.24 10.73 -0.22
N TYR A 77 23.24 10.07 0.38
CA TYR A 77 23.06 9.27 1.59
C TYR A 77 22.55 10.11 2.77
N GLU A 78 22.98 11.36 2.92
CA GLU A 78 22.57 12.19 4.05
C GLU A 78 21.08 12.59 3.93
N THR A 79 20.63 12.89 2.71
CA THR A 79 19.22 13.13 2.39
C THR A 79 18.38 11.88 2.56
N PHE A 80 18.83 10.74 2.02
CA PHE A 80 18.21 9.45 2.26
C PHE A 80 18.07 9.18 3.77
N ASN A 81 19.17 9.16 4.51
CA ASN A 81 19.19 8.83 5.93
C ASN A 81 18.24 9.73 6.73
N ARG A 82 18.30 11.06 6.53
CA ARG A 82 17.45 12.02 7.23
C ARG A 82 15.96 11.79 6.98
N GLN A 83 15.56 11.57 5.73
CA GLN A 83 14.15 11.44 5.38
C GLN A 83 13.62 10.04 5.69
N THR A 84 14.42 9.00 5.44
CA THR A 84 14.16 7.62 5.81
C THR A 84 14.02 7.47 7.33
N TYR A 85 14.78 8.21 8.14
CA TYR A 85 14.59 8.28 9.58
C TYR A 85 13.19 8.79 9.97
N ARG A 86 12.67 9.79 9.26
CA ARG A 86 11.32 10.32 9.49
C ARG A 86 10.26 9.30 9.06
N ILE A 87 10.44 8.63 7.92
CA ILE A 87 9.58 7.52 7.48
C ILE A 87 9.54 6.39 8.53
N ASN A 88 10.69 6.02 9.09
CA ASN A 88 10.77 5.07 10.21
C ASN A 88 10.03 5.54 11.46
N HIS A 89 10.05 6.84 11.75
CA HIS A 89 9.28 7.40 12.86
C HIS A 89 7.77 7.26 12.64
N ILE A 90 7.30 7.47 11.41
CA ILE A 90 5.91 7.26 11.02
C ILE A 90 5.53 5.78 11.17
N ALA A 91 6.33 4.86 10.64
CA ALA A 91 6.11 3.42 10.76
C ALA A 91 6.04 2.97 12.23
N LYS A 92 6.96 3.45 13.09
CA LYS A 92 6.93 3.23 14.55
C LYS A 92 5.64 3.71 15.19
N THR A 93 5.20 4.91 14.81
CA THR A 93 3.97 5.51 15.33
C THR A 93 2.76 4.68 14.96
N LEU A 94 2.69 4.22 13.71
CA LEU A 94 1.62 3.33 13.23
C LEU A 94 1.65 1.98 13.96
N ASN A 95 2.82 1.36 14.10
CA ASN A 95 2.97 0.11 14.83
C ASN A 95 2.54 0.25 16.29
N GLY A 96 2.92 1.34 16.97
CA GLY A 96 2.49 1.60 18.34
C GLY A 96 0.99 1.85 18.50
N ARG A 97 0.37 2.57 17.55
CA ARG A 97 -1.04 2.99 17.63
C ARG A 97 -2.01 1.93 17.14
N PHE A 98 -1.70 1.30 16.01
CA PHE A 98 -2.57 0.34 15.34
C PHE A 98 -2.14 -1.11 15.56
N ARG A 99 -1.02 -1.33 16.26
CA ARG A 99 -0.42 -2.67 16.45
C ARG A 99 -0.12 -3.34 15.11
N THR A 100 0.22 -2.56 14.08
CA THR A 100 0.74 -3.07 12.81
C THR A 100 2.17 -3.56 12.99
N GLU A 101 2.67 -4.28 11.99
CA GLU A 101 4.04 -4.85 11.98
C GLU A 101 4.81 -4.35 10.75
N ILE A 102 4.70 -3.05 10.47
CA ILE A 102 5.40 -2.40 9.36
C ILE A 102 6.91 -2.40 9.67
N PRO A 103 7.78 -2.93 8.80
CA PRO A 103 9.22 -2.95 9.07
C PRO A 103 9.81 -1.54 9.02
N GLU A 104 10.95 -1.38 9.69
CA GLU A 104 11.79 -0.19 9.57
C GLU A 104 12.81 -0.36 8.44
N ILE A 105 13.10 0.73 7.75
CA ILE A 105 14.13 0.82 6.72
C ILE A 105 15.51 0.74 7.38
N ASP A 106 16.38 -0.13 6.88
CA ASP A 106 17.78 -0.09 7.29
C ASP A 106 18.44 1.20 6.79
N LEU A 107 18.93 2.01 7.74
CA LEU A 107 19.62 3.27 7.48
C LEU A 107 21.11 3.09 7.16
N SER A 108 21.61 1.86 7.11
CA SER A 108 23.02 1.58 6.83
C SER A 108 23.46 2.06 5.45
N ARG A 109 24.75 2.42 5.34
CA ARG A 109 25.36 2.76 4.03
C ARG A 109 25.37 1.57 3.07
N GLU A 110 25.37 0.34 3.60
CA GLU A 110 25.31 -0.90 2.82
C GLU A 110 23.94 -1.06 2.17
N ASN A 111 22.84 -0.87 2.93
CA ASN A 111 21.49 -0.87 2.36
C ASN A 111 21.32 0.25 1.32
N PHE A 112 21.80 1.46 1.63
CA PHE A 112 21.78 2.58 0.67
C PHE A 112 22.53 2.27 -0.64
N ALA A 113 23.70 1.64 -0.56
CA ALA A 113 24.45 1.23 -1.75
C ALA A 113 23.68 0.16 -2.55
N GLY A 114 23.06 -0.81 -1.88
CA GLY A 114 22.19 -1.80 -2.53
C GLY A 114 20.98 -1.16 -3.21
N ILE A 115 20.36 -0.16 -2.57
CA ILE A 115 19.27 0.65 -3.13
C ILE A 115 19.74 1.40 -4.38
N GLN A 116 20.95 1.96 -4.39
CA GLN A 116 21.52 2.62 -5.56
C GLN A 116 21.76 1.68 -6.74
N GLU A 117 22.14 0.43 -6.49
CA GLU A 117 22.31 -0.58 -7.53
C GLU A 117 20.95 -1.04 -8.10
N VAL A 118 19.95 -1.22 -7.24
CA VAL A 118 18.58 -1.59 -7.64
C VAL A 118 17.85 -0.44 -8.34
N LYS A 119 18.12 0.82 -7.98
CA LYS A 119 17.56 2.02 -8.65
C LYS A 119 17.87 2.02 -10.15
N LYS A 120 19.02 1.49 -10.55
CA LYS A 120 19.40 1.36 -11.96
C LYS A 120 18.62 0.26 -12.70
N ALA A 121 17.99 -0.67 -11.99
CA ALA A 121 17.40 -1.89 -12.55
C ALA A 121 15.87 -1.95 -12.48
N LEU A 122 15.22 -1.44 -11.41
CA LEU A 122 13.79 -1.66 -11.15
C LEU A 122 13.07 -0.46 -10.48
N GLY A 123 13.33 0.77 -10.94
CA GLY A 123 12.43 1.92 -10.75
C GLY A 123 11.80 2.09 -9.35
N TYR A 124 12.44 2.89 -8.48
CA TYR A 124 11.82 3.45 -7.26
C TYR A 124 10.59 4.35 -7.53
N SER A 125 10.14 4.43 -8.80
CA SER A 125 9.00 5.23 -9.25
C SER A 125 7.73 4.87 -8.49
N ALA A 126 7.43 3.58 -8.26
CA ALA A 126 6.23 3.18 -7.53
C ALA A 126 6.22 3.74 -6.09
N LEU A 127 7.37 3.64 -5.39
CA LEU A 127 7.53 4.16 -4.04
C LEU A 127 7.49 5.70 -4.00
N ILE A 128 8.13 6.36 -4.97
CA ILE A 128 8.10 7.82 -5.11
C ILE A 128 6.67 8.29 -5.35
N ASP A 129 5.93 7.63 -6.24
CA ASP A 129 4.57 7.97 -6.61
C ASP A 129 3.61 7.77 -5.44
N SER A 130 3.69 6.65 -4.72
CA SER A 130 2.83 6.41 -3.56
C SER A 130 3.15 7.34 -2.39
N TYR A 131 4.42 7.66 -2.17
CA TYR A 131 4.79 8.72 -1.23
C TYR A 131 4.21 10.07 -1.64
N ASN A 132 4.33 10.46 -2.90
CA ASN A 132 3.85 11.77 -3.36
C ASN A 132 2.32 11.88 -3.28
N LYS A 133 1.58 10.79 -3.56
CA LYS A 133 0.12 10.73 -3.28
C LYS A 133 -0.19 10.87 -1.79
N LEU A 134 0.61 10.27 -0.92
CA LEU A 134 0.50 10.46 0.52
C LEU A 134 0.78 11.92 0.90
N TYR A 135 1.83 12.53 0.38
CA TYR A 135 2.14 13.95 0.59
C TYR A 135 1.00 14.86 0.12
N GLU A 136 0.45 14.64 -1.07
CA GLU A 136 -0.70 15.39 -1.59
C GLU A 136 -1.94 15.26 -0.69
N SER A 137 -2.22 14.06 -0.16
CA SER A 137 -3.31 13.88 0.80
C SER A 137 -3.01 14.51 2.17
N ALA A 138 -1.72 14.56 2.56
CA ALA A 138 -1.30 15.25 3.78
C ALA A 138 -1.51 16.77 3.66
N GLU A 139 -1.27 17.36 2.48
CA GLU A 139 -1.49 18.79 2.21
C GLU A 139 -2.92 19.23 2.52
N LYS A 140 -3.91 18.35 2.32
CA LYS A 140 -5.33 18.60 2.63
C LYS A 140 -5.63 18.64 4.13
N LEU A 141 -4.72 18.20 5.01
CA LEU A 141 -4.95 18.14 6.46
C LEU A 141 -4.31 19.32 7.24
N PRO A 142 -4.94 19.83 8.31
CA PRO A 142 -6.24 19.41 8.86
C PRO A 142 -7.41 19.80 7.95
N SER A 143 -8.49 19.02 7.98
CA SER A 143 -9.70 19.24 7.18
C SER A 143 -10.96 19.13 8.03
N ASP A 144 -12.07 19.71 7.57
CA ASP A 144 -13.40 19.47 8.14
C ASP A 144 -14.09 18.24 7.51
N SER A 145 -13.46 17.63 6.49
CA SER A 145 -13.99 16.50 5.73
C SER A 145 -13.37 15.17 6.16
N ASP A 146 -14.21 14.24 6.61
CA ASP A 146 -13.80 12.85 6.89
C ASP A 146 -13.23 12.14 5.66
N GLU A 147 -13.60 12.57 4.46
CA GLU A 147 -13.06 12.05 3.20
C GLU A 147 -11.56 12.34 3.07
N ASP A 148 -11.10 13.54 3.45
CA ASP A 148 -9.68 13.90 3.34
C ASP A 148 -8.83 13.09 4.32
N TYR A 149 -9.34 12.88 5.53
CA TYR A 149 -8.71 11.99 6.52
C TYR A 149 -8.66 10.54 6.06
N TRP A 150 -9.75 10.08 5.45
CA TRP A 150 -9.85 8.74 4.93
C TRP A 150 -8.86 8.52 3.77
N GLU A 151 -8.75 9.49 2.85
CA GLU A 151 -7.79 9.46 1.74
C GLU A 151 -6.35 9.46 2.24
N PHE A 152 -6.04 10.29 3.25
CA PHE A 152 -4.73 10.31 3.90
C PHE A 152 -4.35 8.94 4.46
N TYR A 153 -5.22 8.31 5.24
CA TYR A 153 -4.94 6.98 5.80
C TYR A 153 -4.83 5.90 4.73
N LYS A 154 -5.66 5.95 3.68
CA LYS A 154 -5.55 5.03 2.54
C LYS A 154 -4.16 5.14 1.90
N ASN A 155 -3.74 6.35 1.53
CA ASN A 155 -2.45 6.57 0.89
C ASN A 155 -1.29 6.24 1.82
N LEU A 156 -1.45 6.46 3.13
CA LEU A 156 -0.45 6.12 4.13
C LEU A 156 -0.20 4.61 4.18
N PHE A 157 -1.26 3.81 4.25
CA PHE A 157 -1.10 2.35 4.28
C PHE A 157 -0.63 1.79 2.93
N LEU A 158 -0.99 2.41 1.80
CA LEU A 158 -0.46 2.04 0.49
C LEU A 158 1.04 2.29 0.39
N PHE A 159 1.49 3.48 0.80
CA PHE A 159 2.93 3.79 0.84
C PHE A 159 3.69 2.81 1.75
N MET A 160 3.14 2.45 2.91
CA MET A 160 3.75 1.44 3.80
C MET A 160 3.79 0.05 3.15
N ALA A 161 2.79 -0.31 2.33
CA ALA A 161 2.78 -1.56 1.59
C ALA A 161 3.84 -1.57 0.48
N ASP A 162 3.89 -0.53 -0.37
CA ASP A 162 4.95 -0.34 -1.38
C ASP A 162 6.34 -0.45 -0.77
N PHE A 163 6.50 0.18 0.39
CA PHE A 163 7.74 0.16 1.11
C PHE A 163 8.15 -1.25 1.57
N TYR A 164 7.19 -2.02 2.12
CA TYR A 164 7.42 -3.42 2.50
C TYR A 164 7.87 -4.28 1.31
N PHE A 165 7.27 -4.08 0.13
CA PHE A 165 7.64 -4.83 -1.08
C PHE A 165 9.08 -4.60 -1.50
N LEU A 166 9.52 -3.35 -1.40
CA LEU A 166 10.86 -2.95 -1.76
C LEU A 166 11.93 -3.61 -0.86
N GLU A 167 11.70 -3.66 0.45
CA GLU A 167 12.64 -4.23 1.42
C GLU A 167 12.73 -5.77 1.32
N GLU A 168 11.60 -6.46 1.22
CA GLU A 168 11.56 -7.92 1.24
C GLU A 168 11.94 -8.58 -0.10
N LYS A 169 12.27 -7.78 -1.13
CA LYS A 169 12.61 -8.25 -2.50
C LYS A 169 11.68 -9.36 -2.98
N VAL A 170 10.37 -9.22 -2.72
CA VAL A 170 9.40 -10.31 -2.89
C VAL A 170 9.18 -10.59 -4.39
N ALA A 171 10.04 -11.42 -4.95
CA ALA A 171 9.82 -12.11 -6.22
C ALA A 171 8.77 -13.22 -6.02
N TYR A 172 7.98 -13.42 -7.07
CA TYR A 172 6.55 -13.65 -6.94
C TYR A 172 6.06 -15.12 -6.85
N ARG A 173 4.94 -15.32 -6.13
CA ARG A 173 3.92 -16.36 -6.44
C ARG A 173 2.50 -15.90 -6.06
N ALA A 174 1.67 -15.66 -7.10
CA ALA A 174 0.22 -15.44 -7.12
C ALA A 174 -0.36 -14.26 -6.30
N ALA A 175 -0.82 -13.21 -7.02
CA ALA A 175 -1.17 -11.91 -6.45
C ALA A 175 -2.22 -12.00 -5.35
N PHE A 176 -3.17 -12.93 -5.49
CA PHE A 176 -4.23 -13.16 -4.51
C PHE A 176 -3.72 -13.76 -3.19
N THR A 177 -2.88 -14.80 -3.26
CA THR A 177 -2.29 -15.41 -2.06
C THR A 177 -1.27 -14.46 -1.42
N THR A 178 -0.58 -13.65 -2.23
CA THR A 178 0.39 -12.66 -1.77
C THR A 178 -0.30 -11.48 -1.08
N THR A 179 -1.38 -10.91 -1.62
CA THR A 179 -2.16 -9.84 -0.96
C THR A 179 -2.65 -10.29 0.41
N GLY A 180 -3.23 -11.48 0.52
CA GLY A 180 -3.73 -12.00 1.81
C GLY A 180 -2.62 -12.27 2.82
N LYS A 181 -1.49 -12.85 2.39
CA LYS A 181 -0.32 -13.06 3.25
C LYS A 181 0.28 -11.76 3.73
N ILE A 182 0.39 -10.76 2.86
CA ILE A 182 0.97 -9.45 3.18
C ILE A 182 0.06 -8.66 4.11
N ALA A 183 -1.25 -8.68 3.85
CA ALA A 183 -2.22 -8.11 4.77
C ALA A 183 -2.16 -8.76 6.15
N ALA A 184 -1.90 -10.07 6.23
CA ALA A 184 -1.71 -10.77 7.49
C ALA A 184 -0.38 -10.40 8.17
N THR A 185 0.74 -10.42 7.44
CA THR A 185 2.08 -10.08 7.94
C THR A 185 2.17 -8.65 8.44
N LEU A 186 1.67 -7.68 7.66
CA LEU A 186 1.67 -6.27 8.05
C LEU A 186 0.59 -5.94 9.10
N GLY A 187 -0.26 -6.90 9.44
CA GLY A 187 -1.40 -6.70 10.34
C GLY A 187 -2.42 -5.70 9.79
N LEU A 188 -2.56 -5.58 8.47
CA LEU A 188 -3.42 -4.58 7.82
C LEU A 188 -4.90 -4.75 8.17
N ALA A 189 -5.33 -5.93 8.62
CA ALA A 189 -6.69 -6.11 9.15
C ALA A 189 -7.01 -5.10 10.28
N LYS A 190 -5.99 -4.64 11.02
CA LYS A 190 -6.13 -3.65 12.10
C LYS A 190 -6.40 -2.24 11.58
N THR A 191 -6.13 -1.97 10.30
CA THR A 191 -6.48 -0.69 9.65
C THR A 191 -7.99 -0.48 9.53
N GLN A 192 -8.79 -1.57 9.60
CA GLN A 192 -10.26 -1.49 9.69
C GLN A 192 -10.73 -0.62 10.85
N ALA A 193 -9.94 -0.52 11.94
CA ALA A 193 -10.26 0.34 13.08
C ALA A 193 -10.35 1.83 12.71
N VAL A 194 -9.68 2.22 11.62
CA VAL A 194 -9.64 3.60 11.12
C VAL A 194 -10.45 3.75 9.84
N LEU A 195 -10.19 2.88 8.87
CA LEU A 195 -10.72 2.97 7.52
C LEU A 195 -12.11 2.34 7.35
N GLY A 196 -12.56 1.61 8.38
CA GLY A 196 -13.70 0.71 8.28
C GLY A 196 -13.46 -0.46 7.32
N PRO A 197 -14.38 -1.44 7.28
CA PRO A 197 -14.45 -2.44 6.23
C PRO A 197 -14.27 -1.87 4.81
N LYS A 198 -14.87 -0.71 4.51
CA LYS A 198 -14.73 -0.04 3.20
C LYS A 198 -13.30 0.26 2.81
N GLY A 199 -12.58 1.02 3.65
CA GLY A 199 -11.23 1.41 3.30
C GLY A 199 -10.23 0.29 3.44
N TYR A 200 -10.49 -0.71 4.29
CA TYR A 200 -9.68 -1.93 4.27
C TYR A 200 -9.86 -2.73 2.96
N GLY A 201 -11.08 -2.87 2.45
CA GLY A 201 -11.33 -3.53 1.17
C GLY A 201 -10.70 -2.81 -0.02
N LEU A 202 -10.72 -1.46 -0.01
CA LEU A 202 -10.02 -0.65 -1.01
C LEU A 202 -8.49 -0.79 -0.89
N LEU A 203 -7.96 -0.76 0.33
CA LEU A 203 -6.53 -0.98 0.58
C LEU A 203 -6.07 -2.34 0.01
N LEU A 204 -6.84 -3.41 0.24
CA LEU A 204 -6.53 -4.73 -0.34
C LEU A 204 -6.61 -4.74 -1.86
N SER A 205 -7.59 -4.04 -2.46
CA SER A 205 -7.76 -3.93 -3.92
C SER A 205 -6.57 -3.22 -4.57
N GLU A 206 -6.16 -2.09 -3.99
CA GLU A 206 -5.02 -1.30 -4.47
C GLU A 206 -3.70 -2.08 -4.32
N ILE A 207 -3.48 -2.74 -3.17
CA ILE A 207 -2.34 -3.65 -2.97
C ILE A 207 -2.35 -4.76 -4.02
N HIS A 208 -3.51 -5.33 -4.35
CA HIS A 208 -3.64 -6.36 -5.38
C HIS A 208 -3.24 -5.87 -6.79
N TRP A 209 -3.70 -4.68 -7.19
CA TRP A 209 -3.35 -4.08 -8.49
C TRP A 209 -1.88 -3.73 -8.59
N MET A 210 -1.33 -3.09 -7.55
CA MET A 210 0.09 -2.77 -7.42
C MET A 210 0.95 -4.02 -7.56
N LEU A 211 0.57 -5.06 -6.83
CA LEU A 211 1.14 -6.40 -6.91
C LEU A 211 1.10 -6.98 -8.33
N ARG A 212 0.02 -6.77 -9.08
CA ARG A 212 -0.13 -7.26 -10.46
C ARG A 212 0.67 -6.43 -11.46
N GLY A 213 0.73 -5.12 -11.29
CA GLY A 213 1.56 -4.20 -12.07
C GLY A 213 3.03 -4.61 -11.99
N GLU A 214 3.55 -4.78 -10.78
CA GLU A 214 4.92 -5.23 -10.52
C GLU A 214 5.21 -6.63 -11.08
N ILE A 215 4.26 -7.57 -11.07
CA ILE A 215 4.44 -8.86 -11.77
C ILE A 215 4.64 -8.63 -13.25
N ASN A 216 3.76 -7.83 -13.87
CA ASN A 216 3.74 -7.67 -15.31
C ASN A 216 4.98 -6.89 -15.78
N GLU A 217 5.37 -5.84 -15.04
CA GLU A 217 6.55 -5.02 -15.32
C GLU A 217 7.84 -5.77 -15.00
N GLY A 218 7.94 -6.44 -13.84
CA GLY A 218 9.09 -7.25 -13.46
C GLY A 218 9.30 -8.47 -14.37
N TRP A 219 8.23 -9.10 -14.85
CA TRP A 219 8.30 -10.17 -15.85
C TRP A 219 8.68 -9.65 -17.23
N ALA A 220 8.15 -8.49 -17.64
CA ALA A 220 8.52 -7.85 -18.89
C ALA A 220 10.00 -7.43 -18.89
N GLY A 221 10.48 -6.80 -17.82
CA GLY A 221 11.87 -6.40 -17.63
C GLY A 221 12.83 -7.59 -17.53
N LEU A 222 12.44 -8.66 -16.85
CA LEU A 222 13.20 -9.91 -16.81
C LEU A 222 13.28 -10.57 -18.19
N LEU A 223 12.17 -10.64 -18.93
CA LEU A 223 12.15 -11.16 -20.30
C LEU A 223 13.00 -10.31 -21.24
N GLU A 224 13.00 -9.00 -21.07
CA GLU A 224 13.81 -8.08 -21.87
C GLU A 224 15.30 -8.24 -21.56
N ALA A 225 15.68 -8.37 -20.28
CA ALA A 225 17.04 -8.67 -19.86
C ALA A 225 17.54 -10.05 -20.34
N LEU A 226 16.67 -11.07 -20.32
CA LEU A 226 16.99 -12.40 -20.85
C LEU A 226 17.17 -12.40 -22.38
N ARG A 227 16.37 -11.59 -23.09
CA ARG A 227 16.51 -11.39 -24.55
C ARG A 227 17.78 -10.61 -24.91
N SER A 228 18.14 -9.59 -24.13
CA SER A 228 19.38 -8.82 -24.37
C SER A 228 20.64 -9.66 -24.17
N GLU A 229 20.57 -10.69 -23.32
CA GLU A 229 21.66 -11.63 -23.06
C GLU A 229 21.56 -12.93 -23.91
N SER A 230 20.63 -13.01 -24.87
CA SER A 230 20.41 -14.18 -25.73
C SER A 230 20.13 -15.50 -24.99
N LEU A 231 19.54 -15.42 -23.79
CA LEU A 231 19.24 -16.58 -22.95
C LEU A 231 17.81 -17.12 -23.18
N VAL A 232 16.94 -16.33 -23.81
CA VAL A 232 15.62 -16.71 -24.32
C VAL A 232 15.30 -15.89 -25.57
#